data_AF-A0A326QLI8-F1
#
_entry.id   AF-A0A326QLI8-F1
#
_cell.length_a   1.000
_cell.length_b   1.000
_cell.length_c   1.000
_cell.angle_alpha   90.00
_cell.angle_beta   90.00
_cell.angle_gamma   90.00
#
_symmetry.space_group_name_H-M   'P 1'
#
loop_
_entity.id
_entity.type
_entity.pdbx_description
1 polymer ?
#
loop_
_entity_poly.entity_id
_entity_poly.type
_entity_poly.pdbx_seq_one_letter_code
_entity_poly.pdbx_strand_id
1 'polypeptide(L)'
;MIFLMSSTRLQRLLLPPVVATLAVIVHLAAGQAQAVPADGSGAGRRAWLESVEKLTPSQKQELFSFQRSLSLKTHAEQISILQSSERCVSAATDLDDLQSCRRKAMASRRALMTKNRDQAKAFNQKLGLPMPELNGEDKGGRRGRGSRQAL
;
A
#
# COMPACT_ATOMS: atom_id res chain seq x y z
N MET A 1 45.30 -43.02 43.94
CA MET A 1 45.85 -42.95 42.56
C MET A 1 45.72 -41.50 42.13
N ILE A 2 46.62 -40.56 42.47
CA ILE A 2 47.98 -40.24 41.98
C ILE A 2 48.12 -40.04 40.46
N PHE A 3 48.73 -38.88 40.13
CA PHE A 3 49.31 -38.37 38.87
C PHE A 3 48.37 -37.52 37.98
N LEU A 4 48.38 -36.17 38.08
CA LEU A 4 49.37 -35.17 37.59
C LEU A 4 48.95 -34.62 36.20
N MET A 5 48.39 -33.41 36.16
CA MET A 5 49.02 -32.18 35.64
C MET A 5 49.88 -32.33 34.37
N SER A 6 49.49 -31.52 33.37
CA SER A 6 50.35 -30.66 32.55
C SER A 6 51.20 -31.31 31.44
N SER A 7 50.94 -30.92 30.19
CA SER A 7 51.96 -30.17 29.43
C SER A 7 51.40 -29.51 28.18
N THR A 8 51.39 -28.19 28.24
CA THR A 8 51.41 -27.25 27.11
C THR A 8 52.70 -27.35 26.26
N ARG A 9 52.62 -26.84 25.02
CA ARG A 9 53.70 -26.44 24.07
C ARG A 9 54.22 -27.61 23.21
N LEU A 10 54.44 -27.55 21.89
CA LEU A 10 54.65 -26.50 20.87
C LEU A 10 53.96 -27.01 19.58
N GLN A 11 53.31 -26.20 18.74
CA GLN A 11 53.87 -25.52 17.54
C GLN A 11 52.67 -24.75 16.95
N ARG A 12 52.51 -23.43 16.94
CA ARG A 12 53.31 -22.33 16.33
C ARG A 12 53.83 -22.65 14.92
N LEU A 13 53.48 -21.74 13.99
CA LEU A 13 53.70 -21.72 12.53
C LEU A 13 52.51 -22.40 11.80
N LEU A 14 51.49 -21.71 11.29
CA LEU A 14 51.55 -20.60 10.34
C LEU A 14 50.32 -19.68 10.51
N LEU A 15 50.54 -18.49 11.06
CA LEU A 15 49.67 -17.33 10.86
C LEU A 15 50.17 -16.61 9.60
N PRO A 16 49.36 -16.43 8.55
CA PRO A 16 49.60 -15.34 7.61
C PRO A 16 49.14 -14.02 8.28
N PRO A 17 50.04 -13.04 8.49
CA PRO A 17 49.68 -11.71 8.92
C PRO A 17 49.33 -10.90 7.67
N VAL A 18 48.05 -10.79 7.32
CA VAL A 18 47.63 -9.84 6.28
C VAL A 18 46.44 -9.03 6.76
N VAL A 19 46.82 -7.86 7.27
CA VAL A 19 46.21 -6.55 7.02
C VAL A 19 44.75 -6.36 7.44
N ALA A 20 44.66 -5.52 8.47
CA ALA A 20 43.53 -4.77 8.94
C ALA A 20 42.62 -4.18 7.84
N THR A 21 41.37 -3.93 8.25
CA THR A 21 40.41 -2.99 7.65
C THR A 21 39.91 -3.32 6.24
N LEU A 22 38.83 -4.10 6.17
CA LEU A 22 37.73 -3.73 5.29
C LEU A 22 36.68 -3.03 6.14
N ALA A 23 36.68 -1.71 5.98
CA ALA A 23 35.66 -0.82 6.48
C ALA A 23 34.28 -1.34 6.10
N VAL A 24 33.36 -1.20 7.06
CA VAL A 24 31.92 -1.29 6.87
C VAL A 24 31.51 -0.52 5.62
N ILE A 25 31.16 -1.22 4.54
CA ILE A 25 30.32 -0.67 3.45
C ILE A 25 28.91 -1.23 3.63
N VAL A 26 28.34 -0.97 4.80
CA VAL A 26 26.89 -0.79 4.88
C VAL A 26 26.71 0.67 4.51
N HIS A 27 26.21 1.02 3.32
CA HIS A 27 25.54 2.30 2.98
C HIS A 27 25.16 2.44 1.48
N LEU A 28 24.98 1.35 0.71
CA LEU A 28 24.55 1.44 -0.69
C LEU A 28 23.21 0.76 -1.03
N ALA A 29 22.45 0.34 -0.01
CA ALA A 29 21.05 -0.05 -0.17
C ALA A 29 20.10 0.83 0.67
N ALA A 30 20.57 1.98 1.14
CA ALA A 30 19.68 3.12 1.29
C ALA A 30 19.42 3.64 -0.12
N GLY A 31 18.60 2.88 -0.87
CA GLY A 31 17.86 3.45 -1.97
C GLY A 31 17.25 4.71 -1.39
N GLN A 32 17.73 5.86 -1.87
CA GLN A 32 17.10 7.10 -1.55
C GLN A 32 15.69 6.94 -2.08
N ALA A 33 14.77 6.59 -1.18
CA ALA A 33 13.37 6.87 -1.31
C ALA A 33 13.37 8.38 -1.45
N GLN A 34 13.54 8.84 -2.69
CA GLN A 34 13.21 10.18 -3.10
C GLN A 34 11.79 10.31 -2.60
N ALA A 35 11.64 11.07 -1.51
CA ALA A 35 10.35 11.55 -1.10
C ALA A 35 9.86 12.32 -2.32
N VAL A 36 9.05 11.63 -3.14
CA VAL A 36 8.26 12.26 -4.18
C VAL A 36 7.64 13.44 -3.45
N PRO A 37 7.91 14.70 -3.89
CA PRO A 37 7.36 15.86 -3.21
C PRO A 37 5.87 15.59 -3.07
N ALA A 38 5.35 15.74 -1.86
CA ALA A 38 3.99 15.36 -1.53
C ALA A 38 3.05 16.12 -2.46
N ASP A 39 2.69 15.47 -3.58
CA ASP A 39 1.59 15.85 -4.44
C ASP A 39 0.42 16.11 -3.48
N GLY A 40 -0.32 17.22 -3.68
CA GLY A 40 -1.23 17.85 -2.70
C GLY A 40 -2.20 16.96 -1.89
N SER A 41 -2.32 15.67 -2.22
CA SER A 41 -2.86 14.58 -1.40
C SER A 41 -2.39 14.56 0.07
N GLY A 42 -1.16 14.98 0.36
CA GLY A 42 -0.63 14.98 1.73
C GLY A 42 -1.20 16.08 2.63
N ALA A 43 -1.65 17.20 2.05
CA ALA A 43 -2.22 18.31 2.81
C ALA A 43 -3.63 17.98 3.31
N GLY A 44 -4.49 17.43 2.43
CA GLY A 44 -5.84 17.02 2.80
C GLY A 44 -5.86 15.92 3.87
N ARG A 45 -4.90 14.97 3.81
CA ARG A 45 -4.77 13.92 4.83
C ARG A 45 -4.34 14.48 6.19
N ARG A 46 -3.39 15.43 6.23
CA ARG A 46 -2.97 16.09 7.47
C ARG A 46 -4.11 16.89 8.11
N ALA A 47 -4.82 17.69 7.33
CA ALA A 47 -5.96 18.47 7.82
C ALA A 47 -7.08 17.56 8.40
N TRP A 48 -7.31 16.39 7.79
CA TRP A 48 -8.25 15.41 8.33
C TRP A 48 -7.79 14.85 9.68
N LEU A 49 -6.51 14.47 9.82
CA LEU A 49 -5.96 13.95 11.07
C LEU A 49 -6.05 14.98 12.21
N GLU A 50 -5.67 16.23 11.94
CA GLU A 50 -5.80 17.32 12.92
C GLU A 50 -7.26 17.55 13.34
N SER A 51 -8.22 17.38 12.42
CA SER A 51 -9.64 17.49 12.72
C SER A 51 -10.14 16.32 13.57
N VAL A 52 -9.62 15.12 13.34
CA VAL A 52 -9.94 13.91 14.14
C VAL A 52 -9.39 14.02 15.56
N GLU A 53 -8.21 14.61 15.75
CA GLU A 53 -7.64 14.82 17.09
C GLU A 53 -8.53 15.71 17.98
N LYS A 54 -9.16 16.72 17.37
CA LYS A 54 -10.07 17.68 18.01
C LYS A 54 -11.46 17.10 18.34
N LEU A 55 -11.78 15.90 17.88
CA LEU A 55 -13.05 15.25 18.20
C LEU A 55 -13.15 14.88 19.68
N THR A 56 -14.36 14.95 20.23
CA THR A 56 -14.69 14.44 21.56
C THR A 56 -14.54 12.91 21.63
N PRO A 57 -14.37 12.32 22.82
CA PRO A 57 -14.25 10.87 22.96
C PRO A 57 -15.44 10.08 22.37
N SER A 58 -16.67 10.60 22.50
CA SER A 58 -17.87 9.99 21.91
C SER A 58 -17.82 10.01 20.38
N GLN A 59 -17.47 11.15 19.79
CA GLN A 59 -17.32 11.27 18.33
C GLN A 59 -16.20 10.37 17.77
N LYS A 60 -15.09 10.20 18.51
CA LYS A 60 -14.03 9.26 18.14
C LYS A 60 -14.53 7.81 18.14
N GLN A 61 -15.34 7.44 19.14
CA GLN A 61 -15.95 6.12 19.20
C GLN A 61 -16.95 5.90 18.05
N GLU A 62 -17.75 6.90 17.71
CA GLU A 62 -18.65 6.87 16.56
C GLU A 62 -17.87 6.68 15.25
N LEU A 63 -16.81 7.48 15.04
CA LEU A 63 -15.93 7.38 13.87
C LEU A 63 -15.31 5.97 13.74
N PHE A 64 -14.79 5.43 14.84
CA PHE A 64 -14.24 4.08 14.87
C PHE A 64 -15.30 3.04 14.49
N SER A 65 -16.48 3.11 15.09
CA SER A 65 -17.57 2.15 14.83
C SER A 65 -18.00 2.18 13.35
N PHE A 66 -18.10 3.37 12.77
CA PHE A 66 -18.42 3.57 11.36
C PHE A 66 -17.32 3.00 10.46
N GLN A 67 -16.05 3.35 10.71
CA GLN A 67 -14.91 2.86 9.91
C GLN A 67 -14.81 1.34 9.94
N ARG A 68 -14.97 0.73 11.13
CA ARG A 68 -14.99 -0.72 11.29
C ARG A 68 -16.11 -1.36 10.48
N SER A 69 -17.33 -0.83 10.59
CA SER A 69 -18.50 -1.35 9.85
C SER A 69 -18.31 -1.23 8.33
N LEU A 70 -17.86 -0.06 7.86
CA LEU A 70 -17.62 0.20 6.45
C LEU A 70 -16.52 -0.72 5.90
N SER A 71 -15.43 -0.92 6.65
CA SER A 71 -14.33 -1.81 6.28
C SER A 71 -14.81 -3.25 6.11
N LEU A 72 -15.55 -3.79 7.10
CA LEU A 72 -16.09 -5.16 7.03
C LEU A 72 -17.02 -5.35 5.82
N LYS A 73 -17.94 -4.40 5.59
CA LYS A 73 -18.83 -4.43 4.41
C LYS A 73 -18.05 -4.36 3.10
N THR A 74 -17.04 -3.48 3.03
CA THR A 74 -16.18 -3.33 1.86
C THR A 74 -15.44 -4.62 1.53
N HIS A 75 -14.88 -5.30 2.54
CA HIS A 75 -14.20 -6.56 2.32
C HIS A 75 -15.15 -7.65 1.81
N ALA A 76 -16.35 -7.76 2.37
CA ALA A 76 -17.36 -8.70 1.87
C ALA A 76 -17.74 -8.42 0.41
N GLU A 77 -17.94 -7.14 0.04
CA GLU A 77 -18.24 -6.75 -1.34
C GLU A 77 -17.04 -6.99 -2.28
N GLN A 78 -15.81 -6.75 -1.84
CA GLN A 78 -14.60 -7.07 -2.61
C GLN A 78 -14.48 -8.57 -2.89
N ILE A 79 -14.71 -9.41 -1.88
CA ILE A 79 -14.72 -10.87 -2.03
C ILE A 79 -15.78 -11.28 -3.05
N SER A 80 -17.00 -10.73 -2.96
CA SER A 80 -18.06 -11.00 -3.92
C SER A 80 -17.69 -10.62 -5.35
N ILE A 81 -17.06 -9.46 -5.55
CA ILE A 81 -16.54 -9.03 -6.86
C ILE A 81 -15.50 -10.03 -7.37
N LEU A 82 -14.56 -10.46 -6.53
CA LEU A 82 -13.54 -11.45 -6.91
C LEU A 82 -14.16 -12.78 -7.34
N GLN A 83 -15.07 -13.33 -6.54
CA GLN A 83 -15.77 -14.58 -6.86
C GLN A 83 -16.63 -14.47 -8.13
N SER A 84 -17.26 -13.32 -8.37
CA SER A 84 -17.99 -13.09 -9.62
C SER A 84 -17.06 -13.01 -10.83
N SER A 85 -15.90 -12.38 -10.67
CA SER A 85 -14.89 -12.26 -11.71
C SER A 85 -14.25 -13.59 -12.05
N GLU A 86 -13.95 -14.41 -11.03
CA GLU A 86 -13.42 -15.75 -11.19
C GLU A 86 -14.36 -16.62 -12.02
N ARG A 87 -15.65 -16.66 -11.64
CA ARG A 87 -16.68 -17.41 -12.38
C ARG A 87 -16.85 -16.93 -13.82
N CYS A 88 -16.76 -15.61 -14.05
CA CYS A 88 -16.85 -15.06 -15.40
C CYS A 88 -15.66 -15.53 -16.25
N VAL A 89 -14.45 -15.43 -15.72
CA VAL A 89 -13.23 -15.84 -16.42
C VAL A 89 -13.20 -17.35 -16.66
N SER A 90 -13.65 -18.17 -15.70
CA SER A 90 -13.70 -19.62 -15.87
C SER A 90 -14.70 -20.07 -16.95
N ALA A 91 -15.73 -19.26 -17.20
CA ALA A 91 -16.75 -19.53 -18.23
C ALA A 91 -16.44 -18.87 -19.58
N ALA A 92 -15.40 -18.02 -19.66
CA ALA A 92 -15.04 -17.34 -20.89
C ALA A 92 -14.50 -18.33 -21.93
N THR A 93 -15.03 -18.26 -23.15
CA THR A 93 -14.66 -19.20 -24.22
C THR A 93 -13.69 -18.60 -25.23
N ASP A 94 -13.57 -17.28 -25.24
CA ASP A 94 -12.72 -16.53 -26.16
C ASP A 94 -12.16 -15.23 -25.53
N LEU A 95 -11.43 -14.46 -26.34
CA LEU A 95 -10.82 -13.21 -25.93
C LEU A 95 -11.84 -12.10 -25.67
N ASP A 96 -12.97 -12.07 -26.39
CA ASP A 96 -14.00 -11.05 -26.25
C ASP A 96 -14.79 -11.24 -24.95
N ASP A 97 -15.09 -12.49 -24.61
CA ASP A 97 -15.63 -12.89 -23.31
C ASP A 97 -14.70 -12.47 -22.17
N LEU A 98 -13.40 -12.77 -22.29
CA LEU A 98 -12.40 -12.41 -21.29
C LEU A 98 -12.32 -10.89 -21.10
N GLN A 99 -12.35 -10.11 -22.18
CA GLN A 99 -12.39 -8.64 -22.11
C GLN A 99 -13.69 -8.14 -21.45
N SER A 100 -14.82 -8.76 -21.77
CA SER A 100 -16.11 -8.45 -21.15
C SER A 100 -16.08 -8.68 -19.64
N CYS A 101 -15.53 -9.81 -19.18
CA CYS A 101 -15.32 -10.10 -17.77
C CYS A 101 -14.46 -9.04 -17.07
N ARG A 102 -13.35 -8.63 -17.69
CA ARG A 102 -12.48 -7.57 -17.15
C ARG A 102 -13.21 -6.23 -17.01
N ARG A 103 -13.98 -5.82 -18.03
CA ARG A 103 -14.77 -4.58 -18.00
C ARG A 103 -15.81 -4.62 -16.87
N LYS A 104 -16.52 -5.74 -16.71
CA LYS A 104 -17.49 -5.93 -15.62
C LYS A 104 -16.83 -5.85 -14.25
N ALA A 105 -15.71 -6.54 -14.04
CA ALA A 105 -14.98 -6.49 -12.77
C ALA A 105 -14.49 -5.06 -12.43
N MET A 106 -13.97 -4.32 -13.42
CA MET A 106 -13.56 -2.93 -13.24
C MET A 106 -14.73 -2.00 -12.91
N ALA A 107 -15.87 -2.17 -13.59
CA ALA A 107 -17.08 -1.41 -13.32
C ALA A 107 -17.58 -1.65 -11.88
N SER A 108 -17.63 -2.92 -11.43
CA SER A 108 -18.03 -3.26 -10.06
C SER A 108 -17.09 -2.67 -9.01
N ARG A 109 -15.77 -2.72 -9.25
CA ARG A 109 -14.79 -2.09 -8.34
C ARG A 109 -14.99 -0.57 -8.25
N ARG A 110 -15.21 0.09 -9.39
CA ARG A 110 -15.45 1.53 -9.43
C ARG A 110 -16.73 1.91 -8.70
N ALA A 111 -17.81 1.16 -8.92
CA ALA A 111 -19.07 1.36 -8.21
C ALA A 111 -18.91 1.21 -6.69
N LEU A 112 -18.18 0.19 -6.24
CA LEU A 112 -17.86 -0.01 -4.82
C LEU A 112 -17.06 1.18 -4.24
N MET A 113 -16.02 1.64 -4.95
CA MET A 113 -15.23 2.80 -4.52
C MET A 113 -16.08 4.06 -4.39
N THR A 114 -16.93 4.36 -5.37
CA THR A 114 -17.84 5.52 -5.33
C THR A 114 -18.81 5.42 -4.16
N LYS A 115 -19.48 4.28 -4.00
CA LYS A 115 -20.42 4.04 -2.90
C LYS A 115 -19.76 4.25 -1.54
N ASN A 116 -18.56 3.69 -1.33
CA ASN A 116 -17.82 3.83 -0.08
C ASN A 116 -17.39 5.27 0.17
N ARG A 117 -16.95 5.98 -0.89
CA ARG A 117 -16.61 7.40 -0.80
C ARG A 117 -17.81 8.25 -0.39
N ASP A 118 -18.98 7.98 -0.96
CA ASP A 118 -20.21 8.73 -0.64
C ASP A 118 -20.66 8.48 0.80
N GLN A 119 -20.58 7.23 1.26
CA GLN A 119 -20.86 6.88 2.66
C GLN A 119 -19.88 7.57 3.62
N ALA A 120 -18.58 7.53 3.32
CA ALA A 120 -17.56 8.19 4.14
C ALA A 120 -17.73 9.72 4.12
N LYS A 121 -18.07 10.30 2.97
CA LYS A 121 -18.36 11.74 2.83
C LYS A 121 -19.56 12.14 3.70
N ALA A 122 -20.67 11.43 3.59
CA ALA A 122 -21.86 11.71 4.37
C ALA A 122 -21.59 11.59 5.88
N PHE A 123 -20.80 10.59 6.30
CA PHE A 123 -20.44 10.43 7.71
C PHE A 123 -19.47 11.53 8.20
N ASN A 124 -18.45 11.86 7.43
CA ASN A 124 -17.50 12.93 7.77
C ASN A 124 -18.20 14.29 7.88
N GLN A 125 -19.16 14.59 7.00
CA GLN A 125 -19.98 15.80 7.06
C GLN A 125 -20.78 15.89 8.36
N LYS A 126 -21.33 14.77 8.86
CA LYS A 126 -22.04 14.73 10.16
C LYS A 126 -21.12 15.08 11.33
N LEU A 127 -19.84 14.71 11.25
CA LEU A 127 -18.83 15.00 12.27
C LEU A 127 -18.07 16.32 12.04
N GLY A 128 -18.40 17.09 11.00
CA GLY A 128 -17.67 18.31 10.63
C GLY A 128 -16.23 18.06 10.17
N LEU A 129 -15.90 16.84 9.74
CA LEU A 129 -14.56 16.49 9.28
C LEU A 129 -14.36 16.91 7.81
N PRO A 130 -13.20 17.51 7.46
CA PRO A 130 -12.89 17.88 6.09
C PRO A 130 -12.73 16.60 5.25
N MET A 131 -13.23 16.59 4.02
CA MET A 131 -12.91 15.46 3.14
C MET A 131 -11.50 15.65 2.57
N PRO A 132 -10.61 14.64 2.66
CA PRO A 132 -9.35 14.71 1.93
C PRO A 132 -9.68 14.79 0.44
N GLU A 133 -9.29 15.88 -0.21
CA GLU A 133 -9.33 15.98 -1.67
C GLU A 133 -8.41 14.92 -2.24
N LEU A 134 -9.00 13.83 -2.71
CA LEU A 134 -8.34 12.95 -3.68
C LEU A 134 -8.38 13.70 -5.00
N ASN A 135 -7.44 14.63 -5.18
CA ASN A 135 -7.19 15.34 -6.42
C ASN A 135 -6.81 14.32 -7.50
N GLY A 136 -7.86 13.75 -8.11
CA GLY A 136 -7.86 12.89 -9.28
C GLY A 136 -9.00 13.29 -10.22
N GLU A 137 -9.54 14.50 -10.09
CA GLU A 137 -10.09 15.20 -11.24
C GLU A 137 -8.92 15.52 -12.15
N ASP A 138 -8.65 14.53 -13.00
CA ASP A 138 -7.77 14.58 -14.15
C ASP A 138 -8.21 15.76 -15.01
N LYS A 139 -7.68 16.96 -14.71
CA LYS A 139 -7.71 18.09 -15.64
C LYS A 139 -6.81 17.72 -16.83
N GLY A 140 -7.38 16.97 -17.76
CA GLY A 140 -7.05 16.99 -19.19
C GLY A 140 -5.57 16.86 -19.57
N GLY A 141 -4.80 15.99 -18.91
CA GLY A 141 -3.34 16.04 -18.97
C GLY A 141 -2.60 14.83 -19.56
N ARG A 142 -3.24 13.88 -20.29
CA ARG A 142 -2.46 12.82 -20.97
C ARG A 142 -3.16 12.20 -22.19
N ARG A 143 -3.53 13.03 -23.16
CA ARG A 143 -3.73 12.60 -24.56
C ARG A 143 -2.49 12.95 -25.38
N GLY A 144 -1.52 12.05 -25.40
CA GLY A 144 -0.44 12.00 -26.40
C GLY A 144 -0.09 10.52 -26.57
N ARG A 145 -0.89 9.75 -27.31
CA ARG A 145 -0.76 9.56 -28.77
C ARG A 145 0.67 9.13 -29.14
N GLY A 146 1.01 7.89 -28.79
CA GLY A 146 2.05 7.13 -29.47
C GLY A 146 1.58 6.87 -30.90
N SER A 147 1.91 7.78 -31.81
CA SER A 147 1.78 7.56 -33.24
C SER A 147 2.84 6.54 -33.67
N ARG A 148 2.34 5.43 -34.21
CA ARG A 148 3.03 4.55 -35.15
C ARG A 148 3.83 5.37 -36.16
N GLN A 149 5.11 5.01 -36.32
CA GLN A 149 5.89 5.06 -37.56
C GLN A 149 6.69 3.74 -37.47
N ALA A 150 6.47 2.66 -38.23
CA ALA A 150 6.18 2.51 -39.66
C ALA A 150 7.19 3.27 -40.52
N LEU A 151 8.40 2.71 -40.59
CA LEU A 151 9.27 2.62 -41.76
C LEU A 151 10.19 1.41 -41.57
#